data_AF-A0A6L7JNF7-F1
#
_entry.id   AF-A0A6L7JNF7-F1
#
_cell.length_a   1.000
_cell.length_b   1.000
_cell.length_c   1.000
_cell.angle_alpha   90.00
_cell.angle_beta   90.00
_cell.angle_gamma   90.00
#
_symmetry.space_group_name_H-M   'P 1'
#
loop_
_entity.id
_entity.type
_entity.pdbx_description
1 polymer ?
#
loop_
_entity_poly.entity_id
_entity_poly.type
_entity_poly.pdbx_seq_one_letter_code
_entity_poly.pdbx_strand_id
1 'polypeptide(L)'
;MDEVGWDRLNAHLVREYERYAWPSKMFSEAIKSYMVPIKPEYARVLLGYEESQARLFEMHPRAAVARENTYYMAPRDFVEAPARIIWWVSGGGASGGVRAISWLDEVETGDPHRLFRKHRDRGVLDKSQVLGCAKSFGDGGDLAVTALLFSQTEIFPRPVPIARARELSPDIHVGGYFVTTRQVEEQSVRVLYEEGSR
;
A
#
# COMPACT_ATOMS: atom_id res chain seq x y z
N MET A 1 29.18 -21.09 -21.01
CA MET A 1 28.43 -19.83 -21.12
C MET A 1 27.20 -20.08 -20.29
N ASP A 2 27.33 -19.85 -18.99
CA ASP A 2 26.34 -20.30 -18.02
C ASP A 2 25.05 -19.52 -18.27
N GLU A 3 23.96 -20.27 -18.48
CA GLU A 3 22.60 -19.74 -18.39
C GLU A 3 22.50 -18.99 -17.07
N VAL A 4 22.42 -17.67 -17.14
CA VAL A 4 22.02 -16.84 -16.01
C VAL A 4 20.66 -17.37 -15.59
N GLY A 5 20.62 -18.02 -14.42
CA GLY A 5 19.43 -18.69 -13.90
C GLY A 5 18.34 -17.69 -13.54
N TRP A 6 17.61 -17.21 -14.56
CA TRP A 6 16.40 -16.40 -14.41
C TRP A 6 15.30 -17.17 -13.67
N ASP A 7 15.40 -18.51 -13.61
CA ASP A 7 14.53 -19.41 -12.83
C ASP A 7 14.56 -19.18 -11.31
N ARG A 8 15.48 -18.35 -10.79
CA ARG A 8 15.57 -18.01 -9.36
C ARG A 8 15.00 -16.65 -8.99
N LEU A 9 14.46 -15.91 -9.96
CA LEU A 9 13.90 -14.59 -9.67
C LEU A 9 12.63 -14.74 -8.81
N ASN A 10 12.71 -14.30 -7.55
CA ASN A 10 11.57 -14.31 -6.63
C ASN A 10 11.42 -12.92 -5.98
N ALA A 11 10.28 -12.69 -5.33
CA ALA A 11 9.94 -11.39 -4.77
C ALA A 11 10.93 -10.90 -3.69
N HIS A 12 11.60 -11.79 -2.96
CA HIS A 12 12.65 -11.39 -2.01
C HIS A 12 13.88 -10.83 -2.72
N LEU A 13 14.36 -11.52 -3.77
CA LEU A 13 15.53 -11.07 -4.53
C LEU A 13 15.25 -9.72 -5.20
N VAL A 14 14.06 -9.55 -5.77
CA VAL A 14 13.70 -8.28 -6.40
C VAL A 14 13.59 -7.16 -5.36
N ARG A 15 13.02 -7.41 -4.18
CA ARG A 15 13.00 -6.43 -3.09
C ARG A 15 14.39 -5.97 -2.68
N GLU A 16 15.36 -6.88 -2.55
CA GLU A 16 16.74 -6.53 -2.19
C GLU A 16 17.43 -5.76 -3.32
N TYR A 17 17.18 -6.12 -4.58
CA TYR A 17 17.67 -5.36 -5.73
C TYR A 17 17.11 -3.93 -5.76
N GLU A 18 15.79 -3.75 -5.64
CA GLU A 18 15.16 -2.42 -5.65
C GLU A 18 15.61 -1.55 -4.47
N ARG A 19 15.94 -2.16 -3.32
CA ARG A 19 16.55 -1.45 -2.19
C ARG A 19 17.92 -0.90 -2.55
N TYR A 20 18.74 -1.70 -3.24
CA TYR A 20 20.09 -1.30 -3.65
C TYR A 20 20.08 -0.28 -4.79
N ALA A 21 19.20 -0.47 -5.78
CA ALA A 21 19.13 0.33 -7.01
C ALA A 21 18.08 1.46 -6.94
N TRP A 22 17.66 1.85 -5.73
CA TRP A 22 16.61 2.84 -5.51
C TRP A 22 16.80 4.13 -6.33
N PRO A 23 15.76 4.69 -6.99
CA PRO A 23 14.34 4.27 -6.99
C PRO A 23 13.96 3.25 -8.08
N SER A 24 14.92 2.65 -8.79
CA SER A 24 14.66 1.77 -9.93
C SER A 24 13.73 0.60 -9.57
N LYS A 25 12.71 0.35 -10.40
CA LYS A 25 11.80 -0.80 -10.25
C LYS A 25 12.12 -1.90 -11.24
N MET A 26 11.98 -3.14 -10.80
CA MET A 26 12.10 -4.32 -11.62
C MET A 26 10.74 -4.99 -11.77
N PHE A 27 10.14 -4.85 -12.96
CA PHE A 27 8.90 -5.55 -13.28
C PHE A 27 9.23 -6.99 -13.68
N SER A 28 8.64 -7.92 -12.96
CA SER A 28 8.69 -9.36 -13.18
C SER A 28 7.41 -9.98 -12.63
N GLU A 29 6.77 -10.87 -13.39
CA GLU A 29 5.53 -11.56 -12.99
C GLU A 29 5.63 -12.33 -11.65
N ALA A 30 6.83 -12.50 -11.10
CA ALA A 30 7.10 -13.08 -9.79
C ALA A 30 6.60 -12.26 -8.58
N ILE A 31 6.14 -11.02 -8.76
CA ILE A 31 5.80 -10.11 -7.65
C ILE A 31 4.32 -9.76 -7.67
N LYS A 32 3.59 -10.29 -6.68
CA LYS A 32 2.21 -9.86 -6.43
C LYS A 32 2.17 -8.39 -6.09
N SER A 33 1.12 -7.72 -6.55
CA SER A 33 0.90 -6.30 -6.28
C SER A 33 -0.55 -6.09 -5.87
N TYR A 34 -0.74 -5.25 -4.86
CA TYR A 34 -2.05 -4.96 -4.29
C TYR A 34 -2.31 -3.46 -4.34
N MET A 35 -3.47 -3.07 -4.86
CA MET A 35 -3.95 -1.71 -4.72
C MET A 35 -4.68 -1.59 -3.39
N VAL A 36 -4.16 -0.73 -2.50
CA VAL A 36 -4.67 -0.54 -1.14
C VAL A 36 -5.31 0.84 -1.03
N PRO A 37 -6.62 0.92 -0.74
CA PRO A 37 -7.29 2.19 -0.53
C PRO A 37 -6.94 2.78 0.83
N ILE A 38 -6.68 4.08 0.84
CA ILE A 38 -6.38 4.86 2.04
C ILE A 38 -7.12 6.19 1.99
N LYS A 39 -7.69 6.61 3.12
CA LYS A 39 -8.36 7.92 3.17
C LYS A 39 -7.34 9.07 3.11
N PRO A 40 -7.69 10.24 2.53
CA PRO A 40 -6.75 11.33 2.32
C PRO A 40 -6.07 11.79 3.61
N GLU A 41 -6.79 11.87 4.72
CA GLU A 41 -6.27 12.25 6.03
C GLU A 41 -5.17 11.30 6.54
N TYR A 42 -5.33 10.00 6.31
CA TYR A 42 -4.34 9.00 6.69
C TYR A 42 -3.17 8.96 5.71
N ALA A 43 -3.44 9.13 4.42
CA ALA A 43 -2.42 9.11 3.37
C ALA A 43 -1.40 10.24 3.55
N ARG A 44 -1.85 11.46 3.90
CA ARG A 44 -0.97 12.60 4.15
C ARG A 44 0.07 12.30 5.23
N VAL A 45 -0.36 11.69 6.33
CA VAL A 45 0.51 11.41 7.48
C VAL A 45 1.37 10.17 7.23
N LEU A 46 0.76 9.10 6.71
CA LEU A 46 1.42 7.80 6.54
C LEU A 46 2.41 7.78 5.37
N LEU A 47 2.09 8.48 4.28
CA LEU A 47 2.96 8.55 3.10
C LEU A 47 3.85 9.80 3.11
N GLY A 48 3.55 10.80 3.95
CA GLY A 48 4.41 11.96 4.16
C GLY A 48 4.39 13.01 3.05
N TYR A 49 3.29 13.15 2.30
CA TYR A 49 3.14 14.25 1.33
C TYR A 49 2.37 15.43 1.96
N GLU A 50 3.00 16.61 1.98
CA GLU A 50 2.30 17.87 2.28
C GLU A 50 1.64 18.39 1.00
N GLU A 51 0.32 18.50 1.01
CA GLU A 51 -0.40 19.31 0.02
C GLU A 51 -0.02 20.77 0.26
N SER A 52 0.34 21.51 -0.81
CA SER A 52 0.85 22.88 -0.76
C SER A 52 -0.18 23.94 -0.31
N GLN A 53 -1.17 23.57 0.50
CA GLN A 53 -2.08 24.50 1.15
C GLN A 53 -2.15 24.23 2.65
N ALA A 54 -1.48 25.12 3.38
CA ALA A 54 -1.73 25.49 4.76
C ALA A 54 -1.64 24.39 5.83
N ARG A 55 -0.51 24.45 6.57
CA ARG A 55 -0.41 24.26 8.03
C ARG A 55 -1.77 24.28 8.73
N LEU A 56 -2.21 23.17 9.34
CA LEU A 56 -3.21 23.17 10.44
C LEU A 56 -3.54 21.76 11.01
N PHE A 57 -2.64 20.79 10.93
CA PHE A 57 -2.80 19.54 11.68
C PHE A 57 -1.57 19.30 12.53
N GLU A 58 -1.81 19.06 13.81
CA GLU A 58 -0.83 18.60 14.79
C GLU A 58 0.02 17.54 14.11
N MET A 59 1.31 17.84 13.96
CA MET A 59 2.27 16.86 13.49
C MET A 59 2.06 15.61 14.34
N HIS A 60 1.74 14.48 13.71
CA HIS A 60 1.99 13.18 14.27
C HIS A 60 3.45 12.85 13.91
N PRO A 61 4.46 13.26 14.71
CA PRO A 61 5.88 13.08 14.38
C PRO A 61 6.32 11.62 14.27
N ARG A 62 5.40 10.65 14.45
CA ARG A 62 5.74 9.24 14.65
C ARG A 62 5.67 8.39 13.37
N ALA A 63 4.82 8.72 12.40
CA ALA A 63 4.65 7.90 11.18
C ALA A 63 5.58 8.30 10.04
N ALA A 64 5.79 9.61 9.81
CA ALA A 64 6.55 10.10 8.65
C ALA A 64 8.06 9.77 8.65
N VAL A 65 8.59 9.19 9.74
CA VAL A 65 10.04 8.95 9.94
C VAL A 65 10.38 7.46 10.09
N ALA A 66 9.39 6.56 10.15
CA ALA A 66 9.65 5.14 10.35
C ALA A 66 10.10 4.47 9.04
N ARG A 67 11.23 3.74 9.09
CA ARG A 67 11.68 2.86 8.00
C ARG A 67 10.68 1.74 7.69
N GLU A 68 9.83 1.42 8.65
CA GLU A 68 8.78 0.38 8.61
C GLU A 68 7.49 1.00 9.16
N ASN A 69 6.42 0.94 8.38
CA ASN A 69 5.11 1.51 8.69
C ASN A 69 4.03 0.43 8.77
N THR A 70 2.92 0.74 9.42
CA THR A 70 1.77 -0.17 9.54
C THR A 70 0.47 0.49 9.12
N TYR A 71 -0.28 -0.19 8.27
CA TYR A 71 -1.66 0.17 7.93
C TYR A 71 -2.60 -0.99 8.25
N TYR A 72 -3.82 -0.68 8.71
CA TYR A 72 -4.80 -1.70 9.06
C TYR A 72 -5.97 -1.68 8.09
N MET A 73 -6.48 -2.85 7.79
CA MET A 73 -7.67 -3.03 6.97
C MET A 73 -8.49 -4.22 7.45
N ALA A 74 -9.72 -4.31 6.95
CA ALA A 74 -10.54 -5.50 7.16
C ALA A 74 -9.79 -6.76 6.68
N PRO A 75 -9.98 -7.91 7.35
CA PRO A 75 -9.17 -9.09 7.11
C PRO A 75 -9.31 -9.61 5.67
N ARG A 76 -8.20 -10.03 5.07
CA ARG A 76 -8.11 -10.58 3.71
C ARG A 76 -7.18 -11.79 3.70
N ASP A 77 -7.62 -12.87 3.07
CA ASP A 77 -6.90 -14.13 2.92
C ASP A 77 -5.92 -14.15 1.73
N PHE A 78 -6.22 -13.39 0.67
CA PHE A 78 -5.43 -13.37 -0.55
C PHE A 78 -4.21 -12.43 -0.53
N VAL A 79 -4.05 -11.64 0.53
CA VAL A 79 -2.96 -10.64 0.63
C VAL A 79 -1.74 -11.30 1.25
N GLU A 80 -0.67 -11.39 0.47
CA GLU A 80 0.56 -12.09 0.85
C GLU A 80 1.76 -11.14 0.76
N ALA A 81 2.78 -11.42 1.55
CA ALA A 81 4.08 -10.75 1.50
C ALA A 81 5.18 -11.75 1.09
N PRO A 82 6.27 -11.31 0.45
CA PRO A 82 6.53 -9.93 0.02
C PRO A 82 5.78 -9.56 -1.27
N ALA A 83 5.32 -8.32 -1.35
CA ALA A 83 4.54 -7.81 -2.48
C ALA A 83 4.68 -6.30 -2.63
N ARG A 84 4.06 -5.71 -3.66
CA ARG A 84 3.95 -4.25 -3.79
C ARG A 84 2.60 -3.74 -3.29
N ILE A 85 2.61 -2.59 -2.67
CA ILE A 85 1.41 -1.81 -2.37
C ILE A 85 1.36 -0.61 -3.31
N ILE A 86 0.26 -0.47 -4.02
CA ILE A 86 -0.11 0.73 -4.75
C ILE A 86 -1.12 1.50 -3.91
N TRP A 87 -0.70 2.65 -3.39
CA TRP A 87 -1.53 3.46 -2.52
C TRP A 87 -2.55 4.27 -3.34
N TRP A 88 -3.82 3.91 -3.18
CA TRP A 88 -4.95 4.60 -3.78
C TRP A 88 -5.62 5.50 -2.75
N VAL A 89 -5.53 6.81 -2.91
CA VAL A 89 -6.23 7.75 -2.05
C VAL A 89 -7.71 7.79 -2.42
N SER A 90 -8.56 7.31 -1.50
CA SER A 90 -10.00 7.23 -1.67
C SER A 90 -10.66 8.58 -1.36
N GLY A 91 -11.16 9.29 -2.36
CA GLY A 91 -11.86 10.56 -2.16
C GLY A 91 -12.04 11.31 -3.48
N GLY A 92 -13.03 12.20 -3.55
CA GLY A 92 -13.17 13.13 -4.67
C GLY A 92 -12.19 14.30 -4.56
N GLY A 93 -11.79 14.87 -5.70
CA GLY A 93 -10.92 16.06 -5.76
C GLY A 93 -9.50 15.78 -6.25
N ALA A 94 -8.67 16.82 -6.27
CA ALA A 94 -7.30 16.77 -6.80
C ALA A 94 -6.37 15.83 -6.02
N SER A 95 -6.72 15.49 -4.77
CA SER A 95 -5.96 14.59 -3.89
C SER A 95 -6.24 13.10 -4.13
N GLY A 96 -7.28 12.75 -4.88
CA GLY A 96 -7.68 11.36 -5.15
C GLY A 96 -6.88 10.69 -6.26
N GLY A 97 -6.70 9.37 -6.15
CA GLY A 97 -6.02 8.53 -7.15
C GLY A 97 -4.76 7.88 -6.60
N VAL A 98 -3.85 7.48 -7.48
CA VAL A 98 -2.62 6.79 -7.08
C VAL A 98 -1.58 7.81 -6.63
N ARG A 99 -0.94 7.56 -5.47
CA ARG A 99 -0.02 8.52 -4.85
C ARG A 99 1.37 7.99 -4.58
N ALA A 100 1.49 6.70 -4.32
CA ALA A 100 2.75 6.11 -3.93
C ALA A 100 2.75 4.61 -4.23
N ILE A 101 3.95 4.05 -4.25
CA ILE A 101 4.20 2.63 -4.23
C ILE A 101 5.04 2.27 -3.01
N SER A 102 4.87 1.09 -2.43
CA SER A 102 5.66 0.61 -1.30
C SER A 102 5.90 -0.89 -1.40
N TRP A 103 6.86 -1.40 -0.65
CA TRP A 103 7.01 -2.83 -0.41
C TRP A 103 6.16 -3.26 0.77
N LEU A 104 5.29 -4.24 0.58
CA LEU A 104 4.66 -5.02 1.64
C LEU A 104 5.67 -6.07 2.12
N ASP A 105 6.13 -5.91 3.35
CA ASP A 105 7.18 -6.74 3.94
C ASP A 105 6.59 -7.93 4.71
N GLU A 106 5.47 -7.71 5.42
CA GLU A 106 4.78 -8.73 6.21
C GLU A 106 3.27 -8.42 6.28
N VAL A 107 2.47 -9.48 6.37
CA VAL A 107 1.02 -9.41 6.61
C VAL A 107 0.71 -10.19 7.87
N GLU A 108 0.05 -9.55 8.83
CA GLU A 108 -0.39 -10.21 10.07
C GLU A 108 -1.90 -10.05 10.23
N THR A 109 -2.63 -11.16 10.28
CA THR A 109 -4.09 -11.17 10.51
C THR A 109 -4.39 -11.81 11.86
N GLY A 110 -5.22 -11.16 12.67
CA GLY A 110 -5.58 -11.68 13.99
C GLY A 110 -6.34 -10.69 14.87
N ASP A 111 -6.31 -10.93 16.18
CA ASP A 111 -7.04 -10.13 17.17
C ASP A 111 -6.71 -8.63 17.06
N PRO A 112 -7.72 -7.76 16.86
CA PRO A 112 -7.53 -6.32 16.70
C PRO A 112 -6.83 -5.65 17.87
N HIS A 113 -7.10 -6.07 19.10
CA HIS A 113 -6.50 -5.46 20.28
C HIS A 113 -5.00 -5.78 20.39
N ARG A 114 -4.62 -7.02 20.11
CA ARG A 114 -3.25 -7.49 20.08
C ARG A 114 -2.47 -6.80 18.97
N LEU A 115 -3.01 -6.77 17.75
CA LEU A 115 -2.31 -6.17 16.60
C LEU A 115 -2.12 -4.67 16.78
N PHE A 116 -3.15 -3.95 17.24
CA PHE A 116 -3.00 -2.52 17.57
C PHE A 116 -1.90 -2.32 18.61
N ARG A 117 -1.91 -3.09 19.70
CA ARG A 117 -0.89 -2.94 20.76
C ARG A 117 0.52 -3.18 20.23
N LYS A 118 0.69 -4.16 19.34
CA LYS A 118 1.98 -4.55 18.76
C LYS A 118 2.54 -3.47 17.83
N HIS A 119 1.70 -2.87 16.99
CA HIS A 119 2.15 -2.00 15.88
C HIS A 119 1.70 -0.53 15.98
N ARG A 120 1.08 -0.11 17.09
CA ARG A 120 0.55 1.27 17.28
C ARG A 120 1.56 2.39 17.04
N ASP A 121 2.85 2.14 17.27
CA ASP A 121 3.88 3.19 17.18
C ASP A 121 4.34 3.45 15.73
N ARG A 122 3.86 2.65 14.77
CA ARG A 122 4.25 2.69 13.35
C ARG A 122 3.08 2.97 12.39
N GLY A 123 1.88 3.20 12.93
CA GLY A 123 0.68 3.41 12.14
C GLY A 123 0.03 4.78 12.37
N VAL A 124 -0.95 5.09 11.53
CA VAL A 124 -1.74 6.35 11.59
C VAL A 124 -3.13 6.16 12.20
N LEU A 125 -3.60 4.91 12.27
CA LEU A 125 -4.93 4.59 12.82
C LEU A 125 -4.87 4.47 14.34
N ASP A 126 -5.81 5.12 15.01
CA ASP A 126 -6.01 4.94 16.45
C ASP A 126 -6.72 3.61 16.76
N LYS A 127 -6.80 3.27 18.06
CA LYS A 127 -7.41 2.03 18.53
C LYS A 127 -8.85 1.87 18.03
N SER A 128 -9.67 2.91 18.10
CA SER A 128 -11.07 2.85 17.71
C SER A 128 -11.22 2.61 16.20
N GLN A 129 -10.34 3.22 15.41
CA GLN A 129 -10.31 3.06 13.97
C GLN A 129 -9.87 1.65 13.56
N VAL A 130 -8.85 1.07 14.23
CA VAL A 130 -8.45 -0.33 14.00
C VAL A 130 -9.57 -1.30 14.36
N LEU A 131 -10.28 -1.07 15.48
CA LEU A 131 -11.45 -1.88 15.83
C LEU A 131 -12.59 -1.74 14.81
N GLY A 132 -12.76 -0.55 14.22
CA GLY A 132 -13.73 -0.32 13.14
C GLY A 132 -13.42 -1.10 11.85
N CYS A 133 -12.16 -1.49 11.63
CA CYS A 133 -11.79 -2.38 10.53
C CYS A 133 -12.11 -3.85 10.79
N ALA A 134 -12.35 -4.25 12.04
CA ALA A 134 -12.49 -5.65 12.41
C ALA A 134 -13.71 -6.30 11.75
N LYS A 135 -13.54 -7.52 11.25
CA LYS A 135 -14.62 -8.37 10.70
C LYS A 135 -14.43 -9.80 11.15
N SER A 136 -15.53 -10.55 11.16
CA SER A 136 -15.51 -12.00 11.35
C SER A 136 -14.64 -12.64 10.26
N PHE A 137 -13.72 -13.53 10.64
CA PHE A 137 -12.76 -14.15 9.73
C PHE A 137 -12.40 -15.58 10.16
N GLY A 138 -12.25 -16.48 9.17
CA GLY A 138 -11.99 -17.89 9.39
C GLY A 138 -13.21 -18.67 9.94
N ASP A 139 -13.03 -19.98 10.10
CA ASP A 139 -14.12 -20.91 10.45
C ASP A 139 -14.70 -20.69 11.86
N GLY A 140 -13.90 -20.14 12.78
CA GLY A 140 -14.33 -19.81 14.14
C GLY A 140 -15.16 -18.53 14.23
N GLY A 141 -15.19 -17.70 13.17
CA GLY A 141 -15.96 -16.47 13.13
C GLY A 141 -15.45 -15.33 14.01
N ASP A 142 -14.27 -15.49 14.62
CA ASP A 142 -13.66 -14.47 15.48
C ASP A 142 -13.41 -13.16 14.73
N LEU A 143 -13.51 -12.04 15.47
CA LEU A 143 -13.18 -10.74 14.91
C LEU A 143 -11.67 -10.64 14.69
N ALA A 144 -11.28 -10.33 13.46
CA ALA A 144 -9.90 -10.12 13.08
C ALA A 144 -9.73 -8.81 12.31
N VAL A 145 -8.49 -8.31 12.30
CA VAL A 145 -8.01 -7.24 11.43
C VAL A 145 -6.73 -7.72 10.73
N THR A 146 -6.43 -7.19 9.56
CA THR A 146 -5.12 -7.39 8.90
C THR A 146 -4.27 -6.14 9.10
N ALA A 147 -3.05 -6.32 9.61
CA ALA A 147 -1.99 -5.33 9.63
C ALA A 147 -1.04 -5.58 8.44
N LEU A 148 -0.87 -4.54 7.61
CA LEU A 148 0.10 -4.49 6.53
C LEU A 148 1.35 -3.78 7.04
N LEU A 149 2.45 -4.51 7.14
CA LEU A 149 3.76 -3.94 7.48
C LEU A 149 4.50 -3.65 6.19
N PHE A 150 4.87 -2.39 5.98
CA PHE A 150 5.42 -1.96 4.71
C PHE A 150 6.57 -0.98 4.88
N SER A 151 7.41 -0.89 3.86
CA SER A 151 8.59 -0.03 3.81
C SER A 151 8.82 0.48 2.39
N GLN A 152 9.92 1.22 2.22
CA GLN A 152 10.40 1.67 0.90
C GLN A 152 9.32 2.37 0.09
N THR A 153 8.61 3.29 0.74
CA THR A 153 7.58 4.10 0.11
C THR A 153 8.21 5.10 -0.85
N GLU A 154 7.83 5.01 -2.11
CA GLU A 154 8.14 6.01 -3.13
C GLU A 154 6.88 6.82 -3.40
N ILE A 155 6.92 8.11 -3.07
CA ILE A 155 5.86 9.05 -3.40
C ILE A 155 6.01 9.45 -4.86
N PHE A 156 4.93 9.39 -5.62
CA PHE A 156 4.94 9.81 -7.01
C PHE A 156 5.07 11.33 -7.10
N PRO A 157 6.10 11.86 -7.79
CA PRO A 157 6.26 13.30 -8.00
C PRO A 157 5.08 13.89 -8.78
N ARG A 158 4.44 13.07 -9.64
CA ARG A 158 3.20 13.40 -10.34
C ARG A 158 2.09 12.44 -9.94
N PRO A 159 1.35 12.74 -8.87
CA PRO A 159 0.18 11.96 -8.47
C PRO A 159 -0.75 11.62 -9.64
N VAL A 160 -1.08 10.34 -9.85
CA VAL A 160 -1.97 9.91 -10.95
C VAL A 160 -3.42 10.12 -10.54
N PRO A 161 -4.19 11.04 -11.17
CA PRO A 161 -5.57 11.29 -10.78
C PRO A 161 -6.48 10.09 -11.05
N ILE A 162 -7.61 9.98 -10.33
CA ILE A 162 -8.57 8.87 -10.48
C ILE A 162 -8.98 8.63 -11.93
N ALA A 163 -9.32 9.68 -12.67
CA ALA A 163 -9.74 9.57 -14.07
C ALA A 163 -8.63 8.98 -14.94
N ARG A 164 -7.39 9.44 -14.75
CA ARG A 164 -6.24 8.97 -15.50
C ARG A 164 -5.87 7.53 -15.14
N ALA A 165 -5.86 7.19 -13.85
CA ALA A 165 -5.56 5.83 -13.40
C ALA A 165 -6.54 4.80 -13.98
N ARG A 166 -7.80 5.22 -14.11
CA ARG A 166 -8.90 4.46 -14.71
C ARG A 166 -8.75 4.25 -16.22
N GLU A 167 -8.31 5.28 -16.96
CA GLU A 167 -7.97 5.16 -18.37
C GLU A 167 -6.78 4.20 -18.61
N LEU A 168 -5.79 4.26 -17.73
CA LEU A 168 -4.53 3.51 -17.89
C LEU A 168 -4.64 2.03 -17.51
N SER A 169 -5.58 1.68 -16.63
CA SER A 169 -5.80 0.30 -16.19
C SER A 169 -7.31 0.07 -16.09
N PRO A 170 -7.94 -0.41 -17.17
CA PRO A 170 -9.38 -0.66 -17.21
C PRO A 170 -9.86 -1.70 -16.19
N ASP A 171 -9.00 -2.61 -15.77
CA ASP A 171 -9.20 -3.57 -14.68
C ASP A 171 -9.34 -2.87 -13.31
N ILE A 172 -8.96 -1.58 -13.21
CA ILE A 172 -9.32 -0.72 -12.08
C ILE A 172 -10.79 -0.32 -12.11
N HIS A 173 -11.44 -0.28 -13.29
CA HIS A 173 -12.85 0.00 -13.49
C HIS A 173 -13.75 -1.20 -13.17
N VAL A 174 -14.09 -1.35 -11.89
CA VAL A 174 -15.33 -2.02 -11.48
C VAL A 174 -16.09 -1.01 -10.61
N GLY A 175 -17.39 -0.85 -10.87
CA GLY A 175 -18.19 0.33 -10.51
C GLY A 175 -17.98 0.91 -9.09
N GLY A 176 -17.86 2.24 -9.02
CA GLY A 176 -17.77 2.99 -7.76
C GLY A 176 -16.37 3.54 -7.43
N TYR A 177 -16.23 4.13 -6.24
CA TYR A 177 -14.94 4.50 -5.67
C TYR A 177 -14.22 3.22 -5.24
N PHE A 178 -12.92 3.14 -5.49
CA PHE A 178 -12.12 2.01 -5.02
C PHE A 178 -12.04 2.04 -3.49
N VAL A 179 -12.83 1.18 -2.84
CA VAL A 179 -13.03 1.16 -1.38
C VAL A 179 -12.47 -0.10 -0.70
N THR A 180 -12.01 -1.09 -1.48
CA THR A 180 -11.48 -2.36 -0.95
C THR A 180 -10.17 -2.73 -1.63
N THR A 181 -9.21 -3.26 -0.86
CA THR A 181 -7.97 -3.82 -1.40
C THR A 181 -8.23 -4.87 -2.46
N ARG A 182 -7.42 -4.88 -3.53
CA ARG A 182 -7.45 -5.92 -4.58
C ARG A 182 -6.04 -6.22 -5.06
N GLN A 183 -5.85 -7.42 -5.59
CA GLN A 183 -4.68 -7.74 -6.41
C GLN A 183 -4.78 -7.03 -7.77
N VAL A 184 -3.66 -6.52 -8.26
CA VAL A 184 -3.56 -5.84 -9.55
C VAL A 184 -2.50 -6.52 -10.41
N GLU A 185 -2.74 -6.54 -11.72
CA GLU A 185 -1.79 -7.10 -12.67
C GLU A 185 -0.53 -6.23 -12.78
N GLU A 186 0.60 -6.87 -13.08
CA GLU A 186 1.88 -6.17 -13.18
C GLU A 186 1.85 -5.08 -14.26
N GLN A 187 1.19 -5.33 -15.40
CA GLN A 187 1.05 -4.34 -16.47
C GLN A 187 0.40 -3.04 -15.96
N SER A 188 -0.68 -3.18 -15.18
CA SER A 188 -1.39 -2.06 -14.57
C SER A 188 -0.50 -1.31 -13.57
N VAL A 189 0.28 -2.03 -12.77
CA VAL A 189 1.26 -1.42 -11.84
C VAL A 189 2.32 -0.63 -12.59
N ARG A 190 2.89 -1.21 -13.65
CA ARG A 190 3.93 -0.60 -14.46
C ARG A 190 3.46 0.70 -15.10
N VAL A 191 2.30 0.69 -15.75
CA VAL A 191 1.76 1.89 -16.42
C VAL A 191 1.46 3.00 -15.41
N LEU A 192 0.93 2.67 -14.22
CA LEU A 192 0.69 3.66 -13.16
C LEU A 192 1.99 4.22 -12.57
N TYR A 193 3.01 3.37 -12.38
CA TYR A 193 4.32 3.80 -11.93
C TYR A 193 4.98 4.72 -12.95
N GLU A 194 5.00 4.34 -14.23
CA GLU A 194 5.55 5.16 -15.31
C GLU A 194 4.82 6.51 -15.40
N GLU A 195 3.50 6.56 -15.26
CA GLU A 195 2.76 7.83 -15.27
C GLU A 195 3.10 8.69 -14.03
N GLY A 196 3.22 8.06 -12.86
CA GLY A 196 3.44 8.74 -11.59
C GLY A 196 4.87 9.27 -11.39
N SER A 197 5.85 8.56 -11.94
CA SER A 197 7.29 8.85 -11.79
C SER A 197 7.88 9.70 -12.90
N ARG A 198 7.07 10.08 -13.90
CA ARG A 198 7.46 11.02 -14.95
C ARG A 198 7.87 12.37 -14.37
#